data_AF-A0A832S5X5-F1
#
_entry.id   AF-A0A832S5X5-F1
#
_cell.length_a   1.000
_cell.length_b   1.000
_cell.length_c   1.000
_cell.angle_alpha   90.00
_cell.angle_beta   90.00
_cell.angle_gamma   90.00
#
_symmetry.space_group_name_H-M   'P 1'
#
loop_
_entity.id
_entity.type
_entity.pdbx_description
1 polymer ?
#
loop_
_entity_poly.entity_id
_entity_poly.type
_entity_poly.pdbx_seq_one_letter_code
_entity_poly.pdbx_strand_id
1 'polypeptide(L)' 'MSRSKSCQRSGRHPSLYASLSSTEQAAVRAARAAYNQRNPSAPYYEDEEFYQQVYRAGGWFA' A
#
# COMPACT_ATOMS: atom_id res chain seq x y z
N MET A 1 -15.06 18.45 -36.24
CA MET A 1 -15.51 17.24 -35.53
C MET A 1 -14.36 16.71 -34.69
N SER A 2 -14.59 16.62 -33.39
CA SER A 2 -13.59 16.47 -32.32
C SER A 2 -12.87 15.12 -32.35
N ARG A 3 -11.54 15.14 -32.51
CA ARG A 3 -10.69 13.99 -32.19
C ARG A 3 -10.41 14.02 -30.68
N SER A 4 -11.33 13.44 -29.91
CA SER A 4 -11.11 13.14 -28.50
C SER A 4 -10.01 12.08 -28.39
N LYS A 5 -8.75 12.54 -28.37
CA LYS A 5 -7.63 11.75 -27.82
C LYS A 5 -7.88 11.62 -26.33
N SER A 6 -8.67 10.61 -25.98
CA SER A 6 -8.66 10.02 -24.64
C SER A 6 -7.23 9.56 -24.39
N CYS A 7 -6.46 10.41 -23.74
CA CYS A 7 -5.23 10.02 -23.08
C CYS A 7 -5.63 9.15 -21.88
N GLN A 8 -6.13 7.94 -22.15
CA GLN A 8 -6.13 6.87 -21.16
C GLN A 8 -4.66 6.58 -20.86
N ARG A 9 -4.18 7.27 -19.84
CA ARG A 9 -2.93 7.00 -19.14
C ARG A 9 -3.12 5.63 -18.47
N SER A 10 -2.98 4.57 -19.26
CA SER A 10 -2.98 3.20 -18.78
C SER A 10 -1.84 3.03 -17.79
N GLY A 11 -2.15 2.54 -16.59
CA GLY A 11 -1.21 1.72 -15.83
C GLY A 11 -0.60 2.29 -14.55
N ARG A 12 -1.12 3.37 -13.95
CA ARG A 12 -0.97 3.47 -12.49
C ARG A 12 -1.94 2.47 -11.91
N HIS A 13 -1.46 1.25 -11.62
CA HIS A 13 -2.18 0.35 -10.71
C HIS A 13 -2.70 1.22 -9.55
N PRO A 14 -4.00 1.22 -9.24
CA PRO A 14 -4.46 1.92 -8.05
C PRO A 14 -3.62 1.37 -6.90
N SER A 15 -2.96 2.27 -6.16
CA SER A 15 -2.21 1.92 -4.96
C SER A 15 -3.12 0.99 -4.16
N LEU A 16 -2.75 -0.29 -4.05
CA LEU A 16 -3.62 -1.28 -3.42
C LEU A 16 -3.87 -0.90 -1.96
N TYR A 17 -2.91 -0.19 -1.37
CA TYR A 17 -3.06 0.48 -0.09
C TYR A 17 -4.12 1.60 -0.14
N ALA A 18 -4.15 2.43 -1.19
CA ALA A 18 -5.19 3.44 -1.37
C ALA A 18 -6.59 2.87 -1.61
N SER A 19 -6.72 1.61 -2.06
CA SER A 19 -8.01 0.92 -2.14
C SER A 19 -8.53 0.36 -0.82
N LEU A 20 -7.71 0.35 0.23
CA LEU A 20 -8.11 -0.10 1.56
C LEU A 20 -9.05 0.91 2.22
N SER A 21 -9.95 0.40 3.07
CA SER A 21 -10.73 1.23 3.97
C SER A 21 -9.84 1.96 4.98
N SER A 22 -10.34 3.05 5.57
CA SER A 22 -9.61 3.79 6.61
C SER A 22 -9.17 2.91 7.79
N THR A 23 -9.98 1.90 8.13
CA THR A 23 -9.68 0.94 9.20
C THR A 23 -8.52 0.01 8.83
N GLU A 24 -8.51 -0.53 7.61
CA GLU A 24 -7.43 -1.38 7.13
C GLU A 24 -6.12 -0.58 6.99
N GLN A 25 -6.19 0.65 6.50
CA GLN A 25 -5.01 1.54 6.46
C GLN A 25 -4.45 1.80 7.86
N ALA A 26 -5.31 2.01 8.86
CA ALA A 26 -4.88 2.16 10.24
C ALA A 26 -4.20 0.88 10.78
N ALA A 27 -4.72 -0.30 10.44
CA ALA A 27 -4.12 -1.58 10.82
C ALA A 27 -2.72 -1.77 10.18
N VAL A 28 -2.56 -1.40 8.90
CA VAL A 28 -1.27 -1.43 8.20
C VAL A 28 -0.26 -0.49 8.87
N ARG A 29 -0.66 0.75 9.20
CA ARG A 29 0.22 1.70 9.92
C ARG A 29 0.66 1.18 11.28
N ALA A 30 -0.26 0.60 12.05
CA ALA A 30 0.05 0.02 13.34
C ALA A 30 1.01 -1.17 13.21
N ALA A 31 0.77 -2.06 12.25
CA ALA A 31 1.64 -3.19 11.95
C ALA A 31 3.04 -2.73 11.49
N ARG A 32 3.12 -1.67 10.66
CA ARG A 32 4.38 -1.07 10.23
C ARG A 32 5.19 -0.52 11.40
N ALA A 33 4.53 0.22 12.30
CA ALA A 33 5.18 0.76 13.48
C ALA A 33 5.74 -0.37 14.37
N ALA A 34 4.95 -1.42 14.62
CA ALA A 34 5.39 -2.58 15.38
C ALA A 34 6.54 -3.35 14.69
N TYR A 35 6.49 -3.47 13.37
CA TYR A 35 7.54 -4.11 12.58
C TYR A 35 8.86 -3.32 12.67
N ASN A 36 8.81 -2.00 12.49
CA ASN A 36 10.00 -1.14 12.54
C ASN A 36 10.64 -1.11 13.93
N GLN A 37 9.84 -1.16 15.00
CA GLN A 37 10.36 -1.30 16.35
C GLN A 37 11.12 -2.61 16.56
N ARG A 38 10.65 -3.70 15.93
CA ARG A 38 11.31 -5.02 15.99
C ARG A 38 12.49 -5.16 15.03
N ASN A 39 12.47 -4.43 13.92
CA ASN A 39 13.48 -4.48 12.85
C ASN A 39 14.10 -3.09 12.62
N PRO A 40 14.85 -2.54 13.58
CA PRO A 40 15.45 -1.21 13.46
C PRO A 40 16.49 -1.11 12.34
N SER A 41 17.03 -2.25 11.88
CA SER A 41 17.99 -2.32 10.77
C SER A 41 17.37 -2.25 9.38
N ALA A 42 16.06 -2.50 9.25
CA ALA A 42 15.33 -2.45 7.97
C ALA A 42 13.92 -1.89 8.16
N PRO A 43 13.79 -0.61 8.54
CA PRO A 43 12.49 0.01 8.73
C PRO A 43 11.81 0.35 7.39
N TYR A 44 10.50 0.18 7.35
CA TYR A 44 9.65 0.66 6.26
C TYR A 44 9.10 2.06 6.56
N TYR A 45 9.33 3.02 5.67
CA TYR A 45 8.89 4.41 5.84
C TYR A 45 7.56 4.73 5.13
N GLU A 46 7.25 3.97 4.09
CA GLU A 46 6.03 4.10 3.30
C GLU A 46 5.04 2.99 3.66
N ASP A 47 3.78 3.36 3.91
CA ASP A 47 2.73 2.39 4.23
C ASP A 47 2.46 1.43 3.06
N GLU A 48 2.54 1.96 1.84
CA GLU A 48 2.32 1.17 0.64
C GLU A 48 3.41 0.12 0.42
N GLU A 49 4.66 0.46 0.70
CA GLU A 49 5.78 -0.47 0.58
C GLU A 49 5.68 -1.60 1.61
N PHE A 50 5.39 -1.24 2.86
CA PHE A 50 5.14 -2.21 3.92
C PHE A 50 3.92 -3.10 3.61
N TYR A 51 2.85 -2.49 3.11
CA TYR A 51 1.63 -3.20 2.74
C TYR A 51 1.90 -4.25 1.66
N GLN A 52 2.62 -3.88 0.60
CA GLN A 52 2.91 -4.79 -0.50
C GLN A 52 3.91 -5.89 -0.13
N GLN A 53 4.97 -5.57 0.61
CA GLN A 53 6.07 -6.49 0.87
C GLN A 53 5.84 -7.40 2.08
N VAL A 54 5.18 -6.90 3.14
CA VAL A 54 5.06 -7.61 4.41
C VAL A 54 3.60 -7.97 4.69
N TYR A 55 2.71 -6.97 4.65
CA TYR A 55 1.34 -7.13 5.12
C TYR A 55 0.49 -8.03 4.20
N ARG A 56 0.57 -7.81 2.88
CA ARG A 56 -0.15 -8.59 1.86
C ARG A 56 0.49 -9.96 1.65
N ALA A 57 1.82 -10.04 1.68
CA ALA A 57 2.54 -11.31 1.53
C ALA A 57 2.36 -12.24 2.73
N GLY A 58 2.20 -11.66 3.93
CA GLY A 58 2.10 -12.40 5.19
C GLY A 58 0.71 -12.90 5.56
N GLY A 59 -0.33 -12.63 4.77
CA GLY A 59 -1.68 -13.12 5.05
C GLY A 59 -2.23 -12.68 6.41
N TRP A 60 -1.92 -11.46 6.88
CA TRP A 60 -2.35 -10.95 8.20
C TRP A 60 -3.88 -10.78 8.35
N PHE A 61 -4.66 -11.07 7.30
CA PHE A 61 -6.13 -11.13 7.29
C PHE A 61 -6.69 -12.37 6.56
N ALA A 62 -5.92 -13.47 6.43
CA ALA A 62 -6.47 -14.75 6.00
C ALA A 62 -7.10 -15.50 7.19
#